data_AF-A0AAE4A7L8-F1
#
_entry.id   AF-A0AAE4A7L8-F1
#
_cell.length_a   1.000
_cell.length_b   1.000
_cell.length_c   1.000
_cell.angle_alpha   90.00
_cell.angle_beta   90.00
_cell.angle_gamma   90.00
#
_symmetry.space_group_name_H-M   'P 1'
#
loop_
_entity.id
_entity.type
_entity.pdbx_description
1 polymer ?
#
loop_
_entity_poly.entity_id
_entity_poly.type
_entity_poly.pdbx_seq_one_letter_code
_entity_poly.pdbx_strand_id
1 'polypeptide(L)'
;MRQIHRIAPLPLLVATAAALPAVASADRAPIRSERVELRTAVVRSSLVPKSVRNGRFKLVRPRISTRGRWALSTITPVDAGARKLDAVLGLFQSRGSRWRLVEVGTALVGCGKLIVPRDVRRDLGIRCSA
;
A
#
# COMPACT_ATOMS: atom_id res chain seq x y z
N MET A 1 -23.71 32.93 64.73
CA MET A 1 -23.92 31.52 65.09
C MET A 1 -24.00 30.69 63.81
N ARG A 2 -23.10 29.70 63.66
CA ARG A 2 -23.23 28.41 62.93
C ARG A 2 -23.61 28.43 61.43
N GLN A 3 -23.14 27.57 60.54
CA GLN A 3 -22.07 26.57 60.48
C GLN A 3 -22.11 26.04 59.03
N ILE A 4 -20.93 25.89 58.42
CA ILE A 4 -20.46 24.70 57.68
C ILE A 4 -21.07 24.35 56.30
N HIS A 5 -20.20 24.54 55.31
CA HIS A 5 -19.97 23.78 54.09
C HIS A 5 -20.63 22.40 53.94
N ARG A 6 -21.21 22.15 52.76
CA ARG A 6 -20.97 20.88 52.05
C ARG A 6 -20.82 21.13 50.55
N ILE A 7 -19.56 21.25 50.14
CA ILE A 7 -19.10 20.97 48.78
C ILE A 7 -19.27 19.46 48.59
N ALA A 8 -20.13 19.04 47.66
CA ALA A 8 -20.22 17.65 47.24
C ALA A 8 -19.63 17.53 45.82
N PRO A 9 -18.40 17.01 45.67
CA PRO A 9 -17.85 16.66 44.38
C PRO A 9 -18.37 15.27 43.99
N LEU A 10 -19.04 15.15 42.85
CA LEU A 10 -19.35 13.84 42.25
C LEU A 10 -18.60 13.70 40.91
N PRO A 11 -18.17 12.48 40.59
CA PRO A 11 -16.81 12.22 40.16
C PRO A 11 -16.66 12.22 38.64
N LEU A 12 -15.52 12.74 38.21
CA LEU A 12 -15.01 12.69 36.84
C LEU A 12 -14.72 11.21 36.49
N LEU A 13 -15.64 10.56 35.78
CA LEU A 13 -15.42 9.24 35.19
C LEU A 13 -14.50 9.41 33.97
N VAL A 14 -13.19 9.37 34.22
CA VAL A 14 -12.17 9.28 33.17
C VAL A 14 -12.22 7.87 32.60
N ALA A 15 -12.98 7.69 31.53
CA ALA A 15 -12.91 6.50 30.70
C ALA A 15 -11.56 6.49 29.99
N THR A 16 -10.55 5.84 30.58
CA THR A 16 -9.31 5.48 29.90
C THR A 16 -9.63 4.46 28.83
N ALA A 17 -9.97 4.94 27.64
CA ALA A 17 -10.04 4.12 26.44
C ALA A 17 -8.66 3.51 26.21
N ALA A 18 -8.58 2.19 26.38
CA ALA A 18 -7.39 1.41 26.10
C ALA A 18 -6.86 1.76 24.71
N ALA A 19 -5.68 2.38 24.66
CA ALA A 19 -4.92 2.54 23.43
C ALA A 19 -4.52 1.14 22.97
N LEU A 20 -5.37 0.53 22.14
CA LEU A 20 -5.02 -0.68 21.40
C LEU A 20 -3.72 -0.35 20.65
N PRO A 21 -2.61 -1.06 20.89
CA PRO A 21 -1.43 -0.89 20.07
C PRO A 21 -1.86 -1.28 18.66
N ALA A 22 -1.92 -0.28 17.78
CA ALA A 22 -2.10 -0.50 16.37
C ALA A 22 -1.01 -1.48 15.96
N VAL A 23 -1.39 -2.73 15.71
CA VAL A 23 -0.54 -3.71 15.03
C VAL A 23 -0.20 -3.06 13.70
N ALA A 24 0.97 -2.42 13.68
CA ALA A 24 1.55 -1.77 12.53
C ALA A 24 1.81 -2.87 11.50
N SER A 25 0.79 -3.17 10.70
CA SER A 25 0.96 -3.90 9.46
C SER A 25 2.01 -3.12 8.68
N ALA A 26 3.09 -3.83 8.33
CA ALA A 26 4.30 -3.33 7.72
C ALA A 26 4.09 -2.86 6.27
N ASP A 27 2.91 -2.36 5.94
CA ASP A 27 2.56 -1.73 4.68
C ASP A 27 1.19 -1.10 4.89
N ARG A 28 0.92 0.04 4.25
CA ARG A 28 -0.37 0.71 4.36
C ARG A 28 -1.15 0.67 3.06
N ALA A 29 -2.47 0.74 3.18
CA ALA A 29 -3.32 0.97 2.03
C ALA A 29 -3.05 2.39 1.45
N PRO A 30 -3.08 2.55 0.11
CA PRO A 30 -2.99 3.85 -0.53
C PRO A 30 -4.27 4.65 -0.33
N ILE A 31 -4.11 5.96 -0.13
CA ILE A 31 -5.23 6.91 -0.17
C ILE A 31 -5.70 7.12 -1.63
N ARG A 32 -6.80 7.87 -1.81
CA ARG A 32 -7.42 8.06 -3.13
C ARG A 32 -6.45 8.66 -4.17
N SER A 33 -5.70 9.69 -3.82
CA SER A 33 -4.72 10.32 -4.71
C SER A 33 -3.60 9.36 -5.11
N GLU A 34 -3.10 8.58 -4.17
CA GLU A 34 -2.05 7.58 -4.44
C GLU A 34 -2.55 6.44 -5.32
N ARG A 35 -3.78 5.98 -5.14
CA ARG A 35 -4.39 5.00 -6.05
C ARG A 35 -4.46 5.54 -7.48
N VAL A 36 -4.82 6.81 -7.64
CA VAL A 36 -4.84 7.47 -8.95
C VAL A 36 -3.43 7.53 -9.54
N GLU A 37 -2.43 7.94 -8.77
CA GLU A 37 -1.05 8.00 -9.25
C GLU A 37 -0.46 6.63 -9.59
N LEU A 38 -0.72 5.60 -8.78
CA LEU A 38 -0.31 4.23 -9.08
C LEU A 38 -0.97 3.74 -10.39
N ARG A 39 -2.25 4.04 -10.60
CA ARG A 39 -2.96 3.72 -11.85
C ARG A 39 -2.32 4.48 -13.03
N THR A 40 -2.04 5.77 -12.87
CA THR A 40 -1.35 6.59 -13.88
C THR A 40 0.04 6.04 -14.20
N ALA A 41 0.77 5.55 -13.19
CA ALA A 41 2.08 4.93 -13.36
C ALA A 41 2.02 3.68 -14.23
N VAL A 42 0.97 2.84 -14.08
CA VAL A 42 0.74 1.70 -14.98
C VAL A 42 0.43 2.16 -16.40
N VAL A 43 -0.51 3.09 -16.55
CA VAL A 43 -0.95 3.60 -17.87
C VAL A 43 0.21 4.19 -18.68
N ARG A 44 1.12 4.89 -18.02
CA ARG A 44 2.29 5.53 -18.64
C ARG A 44 3.47 4.60 -18.86
N SER A 45 3.46 3.39 -18.29
CA SER A 45 4.59 2.48 -18.36
C SER A 45 4.56 1.64 -19.63
N SER A 46 5.70 1.51 -20.30
CA SER A 46 5.91 0.57 -21.40
C SER A 46 6.09 -0.88 -20.95
N LEU A 47 6.20 -1.13 -19.63
CA LEU A 47 6.37 -2.48 -19.06
C LEU A 47 5.11 -3.34 -19.12
N VAL A 48 3.95 -2.74 -19.43
CA VAL A 48 2.66 -3.42 -19.54
C VAL A 48 2.11 -3.34 -20.96
N PRO A 49 1.33 -4.33 -21.41
CA PRO A 49 0.78 -4.35 -22.77
C PRO A 49 -0.17 -3.17 -23.02
N LYS A 50 -0.36 -2.83 -24.30
CA LYS A 50 -1.20 -1.69 -24.72
C LYS A 50 -2.64 -1.75 -24.18
N SER A 51 -3.22 -2.95 -24.04
CA SER A 51 -4.55 -3.15 -23.45
C SER A 51 -4.64 -2.63 -22.01
N VAL A 52 -3.64 -2.94 -21.17
CA VAL A 52 -3.53 -2.44 -19.80
C VAL A 52 -3.27 -0.93 -19.80
N ARG A 53 -2.42 -0.43 -20.71
CA ARG A 53 -2.15 1.02 -20.83
C ARG A 53 -3.40 1.83 -21.19
N ASN A 54 -4.36 1.24 -21.91
CA ASN A 54 -5.64 1.89 -22.21
C ASN A 54 -6.58 1.99 -21.00
N GLY A 55 -6.10 1.71 -19.78
CA GLY A 55 -6.89 1.81 -18.55
C GLY A 55 -7.75 0.58 -18.25
N ARG A 56 -7.64 -0.49 -19.06
CA ARG A 56 -8.46 -1.71 -18.91
C ARG A 56 -7.87 -2.69 -17.89
N PHE A 57 -7.67 -2.22 -16.67
CA PHE A 57 -7.13 -3.02 -15.57
C PHE A 57 -7.65 -2.53 -14.21
N LYS A 58 -7.46 -3.39 -13.20
CA LYS A 58 -7.66 -3.09 -11.77
C LYS A 58 -6.34 -3.28 -11.04
N LEU A 59 -6.12 -2.43 -10.03
CA LEU A 59 -5.08 -2.63 -9.03
C LEU A 59 -5.70 -3.38 -7.86
N VAL A 60 -5.28 -4.63 -7.67
CA VAL A 60 -5.76 -5.49 -6.59
C VAL A 60 -4.75 -5.42 -5.43
N ARG A 61 -5.30 -5.24 -4.22
CA ARG A 61 -4.55 -5.13 -2.95
C ARG A 61 -3.30 -4.24 -3.04
N PRO A 62 -3.39 -3.00 -3.55
CA PRO A 62 -2.23 -2.11 -3.59
C PRO A 62 -1.78 -1.78 -2.16
N ARG A 63 -0.48 -1.88 -1.91
CA ARG A 63 0.19 -1.63 -0.63
C ARG A 63 1.35 -0.65 -0.82
N ILE A 64 1.48 0.32 0.07
CA ILE A 64 2.60 1.28 0.10
C ILE A 64 3.48 0.98 1.30
N SER A 65 4.78 0.96 1.09
CA SER A 65 5.76 0.74 2.14
C SER A 65 5.74 1.90 3.14
N THR A 66 5.77 1.56 4.43
CA THR A 66 6.01 2.50 5.53
C THR A 66 7.50 2.80 5.72
N ARG A 67 8.38 1.99 5.14
CA ARG A 67 9.85 2.08 5.26
C ARG A 67 10.54 2.72 4.06
N GLY A 68 9.80 3.04 2.99
CA GLY A 68 10.42 3.65 1.83
C GLY A 68 9.43 4.10 0.75
N ARG A 69 9.98 4.70 -0.30
CA ARG A 69 9.22 5.22 -1.45
C ARG A 69 8.86 4.11 -2.44
N TRP A 70 8.21 3.06 -1.95
CA TRP A 70 7.91 1.85 -2.71
C TRP A 70 6.47 1.41 -2.50
N ALA A 71 5.90 0.77 -3.50
CA ALA A 71 4.57 0.18 -3.43
C ALA A 71 4.52 -1.11 -4.24
N LEU A 72 3.59 -1.98 -3.87
CA LEU A 72 3.34 -3.26 -4.53
C LEU A 72 1.84 -3.39 -4.82
N SER A 73 1.47 -3.84 -6.01
CA SER A 73 0.07 -4.17 -6.32
C SER A 73 -0.03 -5.21 -7.41
N THR A 74 -1.07 -6.04 -7.38
CA THR A 74 -1.40 -6.91 -8.50
C THR A 74 -2.16 -6.12 -9.57
N ILE A 75 -1.68 -6.15 -10.81
CA ILE A 75 -2.31 -5.54 -11.98
C ILE A 75 -3.13 -6.63 -12.69
N THR A 76 -4.45 -6.50 -12.67
CA THR A 76 -5.37 -7.47 -13.28
C THR A 76 -6.09 -6.84 -14.47
N PRO A 77 -5.88 -7.33 -15.71
CA PRO A 77 -6.64 -6.87 -16.89
C PRO A 77 -8.15 -7.11 -16.73
N VAL A 78 -8.98 -6.26 -17.35
CA VAL A 78 -10.46 -6.31 -17.24
C VAL A 78 -11.15 -6.80 -18.52
N ASP A 79 -10.43 -6.93 -19.64
CA ASP A 79 -11.02 -7.33 -20.92
C ASP A 79 -11.67 -8.74 -20.88
N ALA A 80 -12.81 -8.90 -21.56
CA ALA A 80 -13.63 -10.12 -21.59
C ALA A 80 -12.95 -11.37 -22.22
N GLY A 81 -11.68 -11.26 -22.63
CA GLY A 81 -10.83 -12.37 -23.09
C GLY A 81 -9.61 -12.61 -22.19
N ALA A 82 -9.53 -11.99 -21.01
CA ALA A 82 -8.39 -12.04 -20.08
C ALA A 82 -8.17 -13.41 -19.40
N ARG A 83 -8.60 -14.50 -20.02
CA ARG A 83 -8.26 -15.88 -19.61
C ARG A 83 -6.77 -16.23 -19.88
N LYS A 84 -5.96 -15.35 -20.47
CA LYS A 84 -4.56 -15.65 -20.88
C LYS A 84 -3.52 -14.53 -20.67
N LEU A 85 -3.85 -13.46 -19.96
CA LEU A 85 -2.83 -12.57 -19.38
C LEU A 85 -2.99 -12.66 -17.86
N ASP A 86 -2.12 -13.48 -17.27
CA ASP A 86 -2.10 -13.74 -15.84
C ASP A 86 -1.99 -12.43 -15.06
N ALA A 87 -2.67 -12.36 -13.92
CA ALA A 87 -2.50 -11.25 -13.01
C ALA A 87 -1.01 -11.14 -12.63
N VAL A 88 -0.42 -9.96 -12.84
CA VAL A 88 1.01 -9.72 -12.59
C VAL A 88 1.18 -8.82 -11.37
N LEU A 89 2.23 -9.05 -10.60
CA LEU A 89 2.70 -8.13 -9.57
C LEU A 89 3.43 -6.96 -10.23
N GLY A 90 3.03 -5.75 -9.90
CA GLY A 90 3.71 -4.51 -10.24
C GLY A 90 4.41 -3.92 -9.03
N LEU A 91 5.70 -3.62 -9.17
CA LEU A 91 6.50 -2.89 -8.20
C LEU A 91 6.63 -1.43 -8.63
N PHE A 92 6.36 -0.52 -7.71
CA PHE A 92 6.35 0.90 -7.97
C PHE A 92 7.36 1.61 -7.09
N GLN A 93 8.01 2.63 -7.64
CA GLN A 93 8.87 3.55 -6.91
C GLN A 93 8.31 4.96 -7.00
N SER A 94 8.26 5.65 -5.87
CA SER A 94 7.90 7.06 -5.81
C SER A 94 9.13 7.96 -5.98
N ARG A 95 8.98 8.98 -6.83
CA ARG A 95 9.89 10.11 -6.96
C ARG A 95 9.12 11.41 -6.67
N GLY A 96 9.12 11.82 -5.40
CA GLY A 96 8.32 12.95 -4.93
C GLY A 96 6.84 12.54 -4.79
N SER A 97 5.94 13.27 -5.45
CA SER A 97 4.51 12.93 -5.50
C SER A 97 4.14 11.94 -6.61
N ARG A 98 5.07 11.64 -7.52
CA ARG A 98 4.80 10.82 -8.71
C ARG A 98 5.27 9.39 -8.50
N TRP A 99 4.43 8.45 -8.92
CA TRP A 99 4.75 7.03 -8.93
C TRP A 99 5.21 6.58 -10.32
N ARG A 100 6.14 5.62 -10.35
CA ARG A 100 6.59 4.94 -11.57
C ARG A 100 6.53 3.44 -11.36
N LEU A 101 6.01 2.72 -12.35
CA LEU A 101 6.09 1.26 -12.39
C LEU A 101 7.50 0.89 -12.87
N VAL A 102 8.25 0.19 -12.03
CA VAL A 102 9.66 -0.14 -12.30
C VAL A 102 9.87 -1.61 -12.66
N GLU A 103 8.95 -2.49 -12.25
CA GLU A 103 9.04 -3.93 -12.52
C GLU A 103 7.64 -4.56 -12.55
N VAL A 104 7.48 -5.60 -13.39
CA VAL A 104 6.24 -6.38 -13.56
C VAL A 104 6.58 -7.85 -13.72
N GLY A 105 5.89 -8.76 -13.01
CA GLY A 105 6.11 -10.21 -13.15
C GLY A 105 5.08 -11.06 -12.40
N THR A 106 5.07 -12.37 -12.61
CA THR A 106 4.18 -13.33 -11.91
C THR A 106 4.66 -13.63 -10.48
N ALA A 107 5.97 -13.58 -10.27
CA ALA A 107 6.63 -13.41 -9.00
C ALA A 107 7.66 -12.28 -9.17
N LEU A 108 8.15 -11.71 -8.07
CA LEU A 108 9.33 -10.84 -8.11
C LEU A 108 10.58 -11.73 -8.32
N VAL A 109 10.69 -12.31 -9.52
CA VAL A 109 11.77 -13.22 -9.93
C VAL A 109 12.99 -12.37 -10.27
N GLY A 110 13.99 -12.34 -9.39
CA GLY A 110 15.21 -11.57 -9.64
C GLY A 110 15.83 -10.89 -8.43
N CYS A 111 15.78 -11.50 -7.25
CA CYS A 111 16.32 -10.89 -6.03
C CYS A 111 17.84 -10.66 -6.00
N GLY A 112 18.56 -11.09 -7.04
CA GLY A 112 19.95 -10.69 -7.29
C GLY A 112 20.13 -9.29 -7.89
N LYS A 113 19.09 -8.70 -8.52
CA LYS A 113 19.13 -7.35 -9.13
C LYS A 113 18.09 -6.38 -8.60
N LEU A 114 17.30 -6.78 -7.60
CA LEU A 114 16.28 -5.93 -7.00
C LEU A 114 16.92 -4.73 -6.28
N ILE A 115 16.65 -3.54 -6.79
CA ILE A 115 17.07 -2.24 -6.23
C ILE A 115 16.31 -1.93 -4.91
N VAL A 116 15.35 -2.78 -4.52
CA VAL A 116 14.51 -2.56 -3.33
C VAL A 116 15.29 -2.88 -2.04
N PRO A 117 15.41 -1.91 -1.11
CA PRO A 117 16.01 -2.12 0.20
C PRO A 117 15.40 -3.30 0.98
N ARG A 118 16.22 -3.97 1.82
CA ARG A 118 15.80 -5.19 2.54
C ARG A 118 14.64 -4.95 3.51
N ASP A 119 14.65 -3.81 4.19
CA ASP A 119 13.57 -3.36 5.05
C ASP A 119 12.27 -3.16 4.27
N VAL A 120 12.31 -2.47 3.14
CA VAL A 120 11.15 -2.30 2.25
C VAL A 120 10.63 -3.65 1.73
N ARG A 121 11.52 -4.59 1.40
CA ARG A 121 11.10 -5.94 0.99
C ARG A 121 10.35 -6.66 2.10
N ARG A 122 10.85 -6.60 3.34
CA ARG A 122 10.19 -7.18 4.50
C ARG A 122 8.83 -6.52 4.75
N ASP A 123 8.79 -5.20 4.63
CA ASP A 123 7.60 -4.36 4.78
C ASP A 123 6.52 -4.80 3.78
N LEU A 124 6.83 -4.79 2.49
CA LEU A 124 5.90 -5.18 1.41
C LEU A 124 5.69 -6.70 1.28
N GLY A 125 6.27 -7.53 2.17
CA GLY A 125 6.17 -8.98 2.10
C GLY A 125 6.76 -9.61 0.83
N ILE A 126 7.73 -8.94 0.20
CA ILE A 126 8.41 -9.39 -1.02
C ILE A 126 9.30 -10.59 -0.65
N ARG A 127 8.90 -11.79 -1.11
CA ARG A 127 9.69 -13.01 -0.94
C ARG A 127 10.54 -13.28 -2.17
N CYS A 128 11.81 -13.51 -1.90
CA CYS A 128 12.82 -13.87 -2.87
C CYS A 128 13.08 -15.37 -2.76
N SER A 129 12.84 -16.14 -3.81
CA SER A 129 13.45 -17.47 -3.93
C SER A 129 14.92 -17.26 -4.28
N ALA A 130 15.80 -17.75 -3.41
CA ALA A 130 17.24 -17.83 -3.67
C ALA A 130 17.51 -18.86 -4.77
#